data_AF-A0AAD6XNT2-F1
#
_entry.id   AF-A0AAD6XNT2-F1
#
_cell.length_a   1.000
_cell.length_b   1.000
_cell.length_c   1.000
_cell.angle_alpha   90.00
_cell.angle_beta   90.00
_cell.angle_gamma   90.00
#
_symmetry.space_group_name_H-M   'P 1'
#
loop_
_entity.id
_entity.type
_entity.pdbx_description
1 polymer ?
#
loop_
_entity_poly.entity_id
_entity_poly.type
_entity_poly.pdbx_seq_one_letter_code
_entity_poly.pdbx_strand_id
1 'polypeptide(L)'
;GPDFPELWPIEVEKVAMTAHESRFAPLTGPYAPEIWAASSAAKGFGYVRLGPKHRAFAVSMFHQLHCVRLLRAALGGRYDDAARGHVRHCLNYIRQMTLCSPDLTLEPPDSLDRNFEVQRTGATHLCNDWEALYSGAATNWDEWYAIAKANATNHAPDTNGNN
;
A
#
# COMPACT_ATOMS: atom_id res chain seq x y z
N GLY A 1 10.72 17.78 -20.68
CA GLY A 1 9.84 16.60 -20.58
C GLY A 1 8.98 16.76 -19.35
N PRO A 2 7.73 16.28 -19.31
CA PRO A 2 6.89 16.50 -18.16
C PRO A 2 7.51 15.81 -16.93
N ASP A 3 7.72 16.56 -15.85
CA ASP A 3 8.22 16.10 -14.53
C ASP A 3 7.21 15.15 -13.83
N PHE A 4 6.63 14.20 -14.56
CA PHE A 4 5.59 13.29 -14.13
C PHE A 4 5.99 11.87 -14.56
N PRO A 5 6.85 11.21 -13.78
CA PRO A 5 7.23 9.84 -14.09
C PRO A 5 6.01 8.93 -13.92
N GLU A 6 5.75 8.07 -14.91
CA GLU A 6 4.67 7.07 -14.84
C GLU A 6 5.00 5.95 -13.85
N LEU A 7 6.29 5.69 -13.63
CA LEU A 7 6.81 4.67 -12.74
C LEU A 7 7.72 5.29 -11.69
N TRP A 8 7.70 4.73 -10.49
CA TRP A 8 8.73 5.03 -9.49
C TRP A 8 10.03 4.34 -9.92
N PRO A 9 11.13 5.07 -10.16
CA PRO A 9 12.43 4.47 -10.52
C PRO A 9 13.11 3.81 -9.32
N ILE A 10 12.52 2.72 -8.82
CA ILE A 10 13.09 1.85 -7.79
C ILE A 10 13.32 0.48 -8.38
N GLU A 11 14.47 -0.12 -8.09
CA GLU A 11 14.77 -1.49 -8.45
C GLU A 11 14.09 -2.44 -7.46
N VAL A 12 13.39 -3.44 -7.98
CA VAL A 12 12.71 -4.46 -7.18
C VAL A 12 13.07 -5.83 -7.71
N GLU A 13 13.51 -6.71 -6.82
CA GLU A 13 13.77 -8.10 -7.15
C GLU A 13 12.46 -8.91 -7.20
N LYS A 14 12.56 -10.17 -7.62
CA LYS A 14 11.46 -11.12 -7.58
C LYS A 14 11.56 -12.00 -6.34
N VAL A 15 10.46 -12.16 -5.61
CA VAL A 15 10.36 -13.01 -4.42
C VAL A 15 9.22 -13.99 -4.56
N ALA A 16 9.40 -15.19 -3.98
CA ALA A 16 8.35 -16.19 -3.93
C ALA A 16 7.41 -15.94 -2.73
N MET A 17 6.10 -15.98 -2.96
CA MET A 17 5.10 -15.87 -1.90
C MET A 17 4.09 -17.00 -2.01
N THR A 18 4.03 -17.86 -1.01
CA THR A 18 2.98 -18.88 -0.91
C THR A 18 1.73 -18.26 -0.33
N ALA A 19 0.58 -18.44 -0.99
CA ALA A 19 -0.69 -17.97 -0.47
C ALA A 19 -1.04 -18.68 0.84
N HIS A 20 -1.53 -17.94 1.82
CA HIS A 20 -1.92 -18.46 3.13
C HIS A 20 -3.36 -18.08 3.46
N GLU A 21 -4.06 -18.96 4.17
CA GLU A 21 -5.39 -18.69 4.68
C GLU A 21 -5.45 -17.53 5.68
N SER A 22 -6.66 -16.99 5.88
CA SER A 22 -6.96 -15.72 6.59
C SER A 22 -6.62 -15.68 8.09
N ARG A 23 -5.86 -16.65 8.63
CA ARG A 23 -5.47 -16.69 10.05
C ARG A 23 -4.61 -15.48 10.45
N PHE A 24 -3.71 -15.04 9.56
CA PHE A 24 -2.78 -13.95 9.85
C PHE A 24 -3.38 -12.57 9.62
N ALA A 25 -4.46 -12.46 8.85
CA ALA A 25 -5.18 -11.23 8.58
C ALA A 25 -6.71 -11.48 8.61
N PRO A 26 -7.30 -11.71 9.79
CA PRO A 26 -8.71 -12.10 9.89
C PRO A 26 -9.67 -10.96 9.51
N LEU A 27 -10.89 -11.33 9.10
CA LEU A 27 -11.94 -10.37 8.76
C LEU A 27 -12.41 -9.58 10.00
N THR A 28 -12.56 -10.23 11.16
CA THR A 28 -13.07 -9.63 12.40
C THR A 28 -12.15 -9.95 13.58
N GLY A 29 -12.46 -9.37 14.75
CA GLY A 29 -11.66 -9.54 15.98
C GLY A 29 -10.95 -8.27 16.42
N PRO A 30 -10.45 -8.24 17.68
CA PRO A 30 -9.91 -7.04 18.31
C PRO A 30 -8.63 -6.53 17.66
N TYR A 31 -7.83 -7.39 17.03
CA TYR A 31 -6.55 -7.03 16.40
C TYR A 31 -6.63 -6.87 14.87
N ALA A 32 -7.77 -7.23 14.29
CA ALA A 32 -7.93 -7.19 12.85
C ALA A 32 -7.80 -5.75 12.29
N PRO A 33 -8.40 -4.69 12.88
CA PRO A 33 -8.18 -3.32 12.40
C PRO A 33 -6.70 -2.93 12.29
N GLU A 34 -5.89 -3.32 13.26
CA GLU A 34 -4.47 -2.98 13.37
C GLU A 34 -3.63 -3.75 12.36
N ILE A 35 -3.91 -5.05 12.16
CA ILE A 35 -3.23 -5.88 11.14
C ILE A 35 -3.44 -5.28 9.75
N TRP A 36 -4.70 -4.99 9.39
CA TRP A 36 -5.02 -4.39 8.08
C TRP A 36 -4.52 -2.94 7.96
N ALA A 37 -4.41 -2.21 9.07
CA ALA A 37 -3.78 -0.90 9.07
C ALA A 37 -2.28 -0.99 8.77
N ALA A 38 -1.58 -1.93 9.41
CA ALA A 38 -0.16 -2.18 9.23
C ALA A 38 0.17 -2.53 7.77
N SER A 39 -0.68 -3.29 7.08
CA SER A 39 -0.55 -3.61 5.65
C SER A 39 -0.59 -2.38 4.73
N SER A 40 -0.96 -1.20 5.22
CA SER A 40 -0.97 0.06 4.44
C SER A 40 -0.08 1.14 5.06
N ALA A 41 0.68 0.79 6.11
CA ALA A 41 1.42 1.72 6.96
C ALA A 41 2.82 2.03 6.42
N ALA A 42 2.93 2.35 5.13
CA ALA A 42 4.18 2.89 4.59
C ALA A 42 4.45 4.28 5.17
N LYS A 43 5.70 4.53 5.56
CA LYS A 43 6.15 5.88 5.92
C LYS A 43 5.86 6.83 4.75
N GLY A 44 5.37 8.03 5.04
CA GLY A 44 4.85 8.94 4.02
C GLY A 44 3.44 8.61 3.52
N PHE A 45 2.71 7.73 4.21
CA PHE A 45 1.30 7.40 3.92
C PHE A 45 1.07 6.85 2.51
N GLY A 46 2.07 6.13 1.98
CA GLY A 46 2.04 5.58 0.63
C GLY A 46 2.36 6.57 -0.49
N TYR A 47 2.81 7.79 -0.13
CA TYR A 47 3.27 8.79 -1.07
C TYR A 47 4.80 8.86 -1.09
N VAL A 48 5.34 9.04 -2.30
CA VAL A 48 6.76 9.32 -2.54
C VAL A 48 6.93 10.71 -3.14
N ARG A 49 8.13 11.26 -2.98
CA ARG A 49 8.54 12.62 -3.33
C ARG A 49 9.58 12.53 -4.44
N LEU A 50 9.17 12.78 -5.68
CA LEU A 50 10.01 12.57 -6.85
C LEU A 50 10.30 13.86 -7.62
N GLY A 51 11.42 13.81 -8.35
CA GLY A 51 11.92 14.88 -9.20
C GLY A 51 12.46 16.08 -8.43
N PRO A 52 13.04 17.08 -9.14
CA PRO A 52 13.69 18.23 -8.52
C PRO A 52 12.75 19.09 -7.66
N LYS A 53 11.44 19.00 -7.87
CA LYS A 53 10.41 19.73 -7.11
C LYS A 53 9.79 18.92 -5.97
N HIS A 54 10.27 17.70 -5.71
CA HIS A 54 9.74 16.81 -4.66
C HIS A 54 8.22 16.65 -4.69
N ARG A 55 7.65 16.46 -5.89
CA ARG A 55 6.20 16.33 -6.06
C ARG A 55 5.72 15.04 -5.39
N ALA A 56 4.54 15.08 -4.78
CA ALA A 56 3.92 13.89 -4.20
C ALA A 56 3.33 12.99 -5.29
N PHE A 57 3.62 11.70 -5.21
CA PHE A 57 3.01 10.66 -6.03
C PHE A 57 2.53 9.53 -5.14
N ALA A 58 1.27 9.12 -5.29
CA ALA A 58 0.76 7.93 -4.63
C ALA A 58 1.29 6.68 -5.34
N VAL A 59 1.93 5.77 -4.60
CA VAL A 59 2.35 4.49 -5.17
C VAL A 59 1.13 3.58 -5.27
N SER A 60 0.88 3.03 -6.46
CA SER A 60 -0.33 2.24 -6.71
C SER A 60 -0.49 1.05 -5.76
N MET A 61 0.60 0.34 -5.40
CA MET A 61 0.54 -0.77 -4.45
C MET A 61 -0.03 -0.34 -3.09
N PHE A 62 0.42 0.77 -2.52
CA PHE A 62 -0.09 1.25 -1.24
C PHE A 62 -1.55 1.73 -1.34
N HIS A 63 -1.96 2.27 -2.49
CA HIS A 63 -3.36 2.60 -2.73
C HIS A 63 -4.25 1.34 -2.81
N GLN A 64 -3.77 0.26 -3.44
CA GLN A 64 -4.47 -1.02 -3.46
C GLN A 64 -4.62 -1.58 -2.03
N LEU A 65 -3.56 -1.54 -1.21
CA LEU A 65 -3.60 -2.00 0.18
C LEU A 65 -4.53 -1.15 1.06
N HIS A 66 -4.55 0.17 0.86
CA HIS A 66 -5.54 1.06 1.47
C HIS A 66 -6.98 0.66 1.09
N CYS A 67 -7.23 0.37 -0.20
CA CYS A 67 -8.52 -0.09 -0.68
C CYS A 67 -8.94 -1.40 0.00
N VAL A 68 -8.04 -2.39 0.09
CA VAL A 68 -8.30 -3.67 0.75
C VAL A 68 -8.68 -3.48 2.24
N ARG A 69 -7.97 -2.60 2.96
CA ARG A 69 -8.29 -2.25 4.36
C ARG A 69 -9.70 -1.68 4.49
N LEU A 70 -10.11 -0.77 3.59
CA LEU A 70 -11.45 -0.17 3.62
C LEU A 70 -12.54 -1.20 3.29
N LEU A 71 -12.31 -2.08 2.31
CA LEU A 71 -13.21 -3.18 1.98
C LEU A 71 -13.41 -4.12 3.17
N ARG A 72 -12.32 -4.49 3.85
CA ARG A 72 -12.40 -5.30 5.08
C ARG A 72 -13.22 -4.60 6.16
N ALA A 73 -13.02 -3.30 6.38
CA ALA A 73 -13.77 -2.56 7.40
C ALA A 73 -15.27 -2.54 7.10
N ALA A 74 -15.64 -2.34 5.83
CA ALA A 74 -17.02 -2.43 5.35
C ALA A 74 -17.63 -3.82 5.58
N LEU A 75 -16.93 -4.89 5.19
CA LEU A 75 -17.35 -6.27 5.40
C LEU A 75 -17.46 -6.64 6.90
N GLY A 76 -16.64 -6.01 7.75
CA GLY A 76 -16.69 -6.17 9.21
C GLY A 76 -17.78 -5.35 9.91
N GLY A 77 -18.70 -4.70 9.17
CA GLY A 77 -19.85 -3.99 9.72
C GLY A 77 -19.74 -2.46 9.76
N ARG A 78 -18.62 -1.87 9.33
CA ARG A 78 -18.46 -0.40 9.23
C ARG A 78 -18.84 0.10 7.84
N TYR A 79 -20.10 -0.05 7.48
CA TYR A 79 -20.63 0.28 6.15
C TYR A 79 -21.50 1.55 6.17
N ASP A 80 -20.88 2.69 6.48
CA ASP A 80 -21.51 4.01 6.43
C ASP A 80 -21.49 4.65 5.03
N ASP A 81 -22.00 5.86 4.89
CA ASP A 81 -22.07 6.61 3.62
C ASP A 81 -20.70 6.80 2.97
N ALA A 82 -19.66 7.08 3.77
CA ALA A 82 -18.30 7.21 3.28
C ALA A 82 -17.77 5.85 2.80
N ALA A 83 -18.06 4.76 3.51
CA ALA A 83 -17.70 3.41 3.12
C ALA A 83 -18.37 2.99 1.81
N ARG A 84 -19.63 3.38 1.55
CA ARG A 84 -20.32 3.06 0.27
C ARG A 84 -19.61 3.62 -0.94
N GLY A 85 -19.20 4.90 -0.86
CA GLY A 85 -18.44 5.56 -1.92
C GLY A 85 -17.10 4.86 -2.17
N HIS A 86 -16.37 4.57 -1.09
CA HIS A 86 -15.09 3.89 -1.17
C HIS A 86 -15.23 2.47 -1.70
N VAL A 87 -16.15 1.64 -1.21
CA VAL A 87 -16.29 0.23 -1.61
C VAL A 87 -16.50 0.11 -3.13
N ARG A 88 -17.37 0.92 -3.72
CA ARG A 88 -17.57 0.92 -5.19
C ARG A 88 -16.30 1.28 -5.96
N HIS A 89 -15.59 2.32 -5.52
CA HIS A 89 -14.34 2.75 -6.14
C HIS A 89 -13.23 1.71 -5.96
N CYS A 90 -12.99 1.28 -4.73
CA CYS A 90 -11.97 0.31 -4.33
C CYS A 90 -12.13 -1.02 -5.08
N LEU A 91 -13.35 -1.56 -5.18
CA LEU A 91 -13.61 -2.80 -5.92
C LEU A 91 -13.23 -2.66 -7.40
N ASN A 92 -13.65 -1.57 -8.06
CA ASN A 92 -13.30 -1.36 -9.46
C ASN A 92 -11.80 -1.09 -9.65
N TYR A 93 -11.17 -0.35 -8.74
CA TYR A 93 -9.74 -0.06 -8.80
C TYR A 93 -8.90 -1.33 -8.67
N ILE A 94 -9.17 -2.16 -7.66
CA ILE A 94 -8.47 -3.45 -7.48
C ILE A 94 -8.68 -4.34 -8.71
N ARG A 95 -9.92 -4.46 -9.21
CA ARG A 95 -10.19 -5.20 -10.46
C ARG A 95 -9.31 -4.72 -11.62
N GLN A 96 -9.23 -3.42 -11.85
CA GLN A 96 -8.43 -2.85 -12.93
C GLN A 96 -6.93 -3.11 -12.74
N MET A 97 -6.43 -3.01 -11.50
CA MET A 97 -5.03 -3.28 -11.20
C MET A 97 -4.67 -4.76 -11.37
N THR A 98 -5.55 -5.69 -10.98
CA THR A 98 -5.37 -7.13 -11.25
C THR A 98 -5.31 -7.42 -12.75
N LEU A 99 -6.13 -6.75 -13.57
CA LEU A 99 -6.09 -6.91 -15.02
C LEU A 99 -4.83 -6.28 -15.64
N CYS A 100 -4.30 -5.21 -15.04
CA CYS A 100 -3.08 -4.55 -15.50
C CYS A 100 -1.82 -5.40 -15.24
N SER A 101 -1.83 -6.18 -14.17
CA SER A 101 -0.69 -7.00 -13.74
C SER A 101 -1.18 -8.41 -13.37
N PRO A 102 -1.59 -9.22 -14.36
CA PRO A 102 -2.16 -10.53 -14.09
C PRO A 102 -1.08 -11.50 -13.56
N ASP A 103 -1.45 -12.27 -12.55
CA ASP A 103 -0.71 -13.47 -12.15
C ASP A 103 -1.25 -14.68 -12.92
N LEU A 104 -0.36 -15.40 -13.61
CA LEU A 104 -0.72 -16.55 -14.43
C LEU A 104 -0.46 -17.89 -13.72
N THR A 105 -0.06 -17.84 -12.44
CA THR A 105 0.11 -19.03 -11.59
C THR A 105 -1.22 -19.76 -11.48
N LEU A 106 -1.20 -21.08 -11.71
CA LEU A 106 -2.40 -21.91 -11.58
C LEU A 106 -2.66 -22.27 -10.12
N GLU A 107 -3.92 -22.15 -9.70
CA GLU A 107 -4.34 -22.61 -8.38
C GLU A 107 -4.39 -24.15 -8.30
N PRO A 108 -4.24 -24.74 -7.10
CA PRO A 108 -4.35 -26.18 -6.91
C PRO A 108 -5.72 -26.72 -7.38
N PRO A 109 -5.74 -27.92 -7.99
CA PRO A 109 -6.96 -28.50 -8.58
C PRO A 109 -8.02 -28.88 -7.53
N ASP A 110 -7.62 -29.00 -6.26
CA ASP A 110 -8.46 -29.36 -5.13
C ASP A 110 -9.00 -28.14 -4.36
N SER A 111 -8.83 -26.91 -4.86
CA SER A 111 -9.23 -25.68 -4.16
C SER A 111 -10.70 -25.62 -3.71
N LEU A 112 -11.61 -26.37 -4.37
CA LEU A 112 -13.03 -26.44 -3.98
C LEU A 112 -13.35 -27.59 -3.00
N ASP A 113 -12.51 -28.63 -2.95
CA ASP A 113 -12.72 -29.83 -2.11
C ASP A 113 -11.83 -29.81 -0.85
N ARG A 114 -10.83 -28.91 -0.82
CA ARG A 114 -9.84 -28.80 0.24
C ARG A 114 -10.43 -28.26 1.53
N ASN A 115 -10.00 -28.85 2.65
CA ASN A 115 -10.27 -28.30 3.98
C ASN A 115 -9.21 -27.26 4.36
N PHE A 116 -9.56 -25.99 4.22
CA PHE A 116 -8.72 -24.83 4.55
C PHE A 116 -8.44 -24.65 6.04
N GLU A 117 -9.04 -25.44 6.94
CA GLU A 117 -8.63 -25.49 8.34
C GLU A 117 -7.44 -26.43 8.59
N VAL A 118 -7.19 -27.38 7.66
CA VAL A 118 -6.11 -28.38 7.76
C VAL A 118 -4.99 -28.07 6.77
N GLN A 119 -5.32 -27.79 5.52
CA GLN A 119 -4.37 -27.46 4.45
C GLN A 119 -4.47 -25.97 4.12
N ARG A 120 -3.61 -25.18 4.78
CA ARG A 120 -3.72 -23.71 4.87
C ARG A 120 -2.84 -22.93 3.87
N THR A 121 -2.30 -23.61 2.87
CA THR A 121 -1.38 -23.05 1.88
C THR A 121 -1.92 -23.27 0.48
N GLY A 122 -1.90 -22.22 -0.34
CA GLY A 122 -2.28 -22.24 -1.75
C GLY A 122 -1.09 -22.36 -2.68
N ALA A 123 -1.21 -21.81 -3.90
CA ALA A 123 -0.13 -21.74 -4.86
C ALA A 123 1.02 -20.82 -4.37
N THR A 124 2.20 -21.00 -4.98
CA THR A 124 3.34 -20.10 -4.79
C THR A 124 3.45 -19.17 -5.99
N HIS A 125 3.41 -17.87 -5.72
CA HIS A 125 3.44 -16.79 -6.69
C HIS A 125 4.84 -16.18 -6.80
N LEU A 126 5.18 -15.61 -7.95
CA LEU A 126 6.41 -14.84 -8.15
C LEU A 126 6.11 -13.34 -8.16
N CYS A 127 6.30 -12.70 -7.01
CA CYS A 127 5.95 -11.30 -6.77
C CYS A 127 7.14 -10.38 -7.04
N ASN A 128 6.87 -9.08 -7.26
CA ASN A 128 7.89 -8.07 -7.01
C ASN A 128 8.08 -7.95 -5.49
N ASP A 129 9.32 -7.77 -5.05
CA ASP A 129 9.62 -7.59 -3.63
C ASP A 129 8.97 -6.31 -3.09
N TRP A 130 7.94 -6.50 -2.27
CA TRP A 130 7.22 -5.40 -1.65
C TRP A 130 8.01 -4.78 -0.50
N GLU A 131 8.94 -5.50 0.13
CA GLU A 131 9.78 -4.96 1.22
C GLU A 131 10.69 -3.84 0.71
N ALA A 132 11.19 -3.97 -0.52
CA ALA A 132 11.92 -2.92 -1.21
C ALA A 132 11.07 -1.65 -1.39
N LEU A 133 9.77 -1.78 -1.69
CA LEU A 133 8.86 -0.64 -1.80
C LEU A 133 8.61 0.04 -0.44
N TYR A 134 8.46 -0.72 0.66
CA TYR A 134 8.34 -0.15 2.00
C TYR A 134 9.61 0.58 2.43
N SER A 135 10.76 -0.05 2.24
CA SER A 135 12.07 0.49 2.60
C SER A 135 12.40 1.72 1.76
N GLY A 136 12.18 1.65 0.45
CA GLY A 136 12.34 2.77 -0.46
C GLY A 136 11.44 3.96 -0.13
N ALA A 137 10.20 3.71 0.30
CA ALA A 137 9.26 4.78 0.66
C ALA A 137 9.71 5.47 1.96
N ALA A 138 10.24 4.69 2.90
CA ALA A 138 10.81 5.23 4.13
C ALA A 138 12.03 6.11 3.87
N THR A 139 13.01 5.62 3.09
CA THR A 139 14.19 6.40 2.71
C THR A 139 13.79 7.67 1.97
N ASN A 140 12.93 7.56 0.97
CA ASN A 140 12.47 8.71 0.20
C ASN A 140 11.75 9.76 1.06
N TRP A 141 10.94 9.32 2.02
CA TRP A 141 10.27 10.23 2.95
C TRP A 141 11.26 10.93 3.88
N ASP A 142 12.25 10.21 4.41
CA ASP A 142 13.25 10.78 5.32
C ASP A 142 14.12 11.84 4.63
N GLU A 143 14.58 11.55 3.41
CA GLU A 143 15.33 12.50 2.60
C GLU A 143 14.52 13.77 2.33
N TRP A 144 13.26 13.61 1.88
CA TRP A 144 12.39 14.75 1.65
C TRP A 144 12.09 15.53 2.94
N TYR A 145 11.82 14.84 4.05
CA TYR A 145 11.48 15.48 5.31
C TYR A 145 12.66 16.29 5.86
N ALA A 146 13.89 15.79 5.71
CA ALA A 146 15.10 16.55 6.06
C ALA A 146 15.21 17.85 5.24
N ILE A 147 14.98 17.78 3.93
CA ILE A 147 14.99 18.95 3.03
C ILE A 147 13.88 19.94 3.41
N ALA A 148 12.65 19.45 3.59
CA ALA A 148 11.50 20.26 3.96
C ALA A 148 11.73 20.98 5.29
N LYS A 149 12.29 20.29 6.28
CA LYS A 149 12.64 20.86 7.58
C LYS A 149 13.72 21.93 7.46
N ALA A 150 14.79 21.66 6.71
CA ALA A 150 15.86 22.65 6.47
C ALA A 150 15.34 23.92 5.78
N ASN A 151 14.45 23.76 4.80
CA ASN A 151 13.82 24.89 4.11
C ASN A 151 12.91 25.69 5.04
N ALA A 152 12.15 25.02 5.91
CA ALA A 152 11.31 25.67 6.91
C ALA A 152 12.13 26.45 7.96
N THR A 153 13.29 25.93 8.38
CA THR A 153 14.19 26.64 9.30
C THR A 153 14.86 27.85 8.65
N ASN A 154 15.13 27.78 7.33
CA ASN A 154 15.72 28.90 6.57
C ASN A 154 14.71 30.02 6.27
N HIS A 155 13.41 29.78 6.46
CA HIS A 155 12.32 30.75 6.28
C HIS A 155 11.62 31.10 7.61
N ALA A 156 12.25 30.79 8.75
CA ALA A 156 11.76 31.29 10.03
C ALA A 156 11.72 32.84 9.97
N PRO A 157 10.62 33.48 10.39
CA PRO A 157 10.52 34.94 10.36
C PRO A 157 11.66 35.53 11.19
N ASP A 158 12.37 36.50 10.62
CA ASP A 158 13.36 37.29 11.35
C ASP A 158 12.67 37.95 12.53
N THR A 159 12.86 37.41 13.74
CA THR A 159 12.36 38.00 14.98
C THR A 159 13.29 39.09 15.49
N ASN A 160 14.02 39.82 14.64
CA ASN A 160 14.52 41.13 15.00
C ASN A 160 13.37 42.14 14.99
N GLY A 161 12.61 42.11 16.08
CA GLY A 161 11.77 43.22 16.50
C GLY A 161 12.65 44.43 16.79
N ASN A 162 12.74 45.32 15.80
CA ASN A 162 13.10 46.72 15.98
C ASN A 162 12.02 47.54 15.27
N ASN A 163 11.05 48.00 16.06
CA ASN A 163 10.37 49.31 16.02
C ASN A 163 9.10 49.27 16.88
#